data_AF-A0A9D8G8Z5-F1
#
_entry.id   AF-A0A9D8G8Z5-F1
#
_cell.length_a   1.000
_cell.length_b   1.000
_cell.length_c   1.000
_cell.angle_alpha   90.00
_cell.angle_beta   90.00
_cell.angle_gamma   90.00
#
_symmetry.space_group_name_H-M   'P 1'
#
loop_
_entity.id
_entity.type
_entity.pdbx_description
1 polymer ?
#
loop_
_entity_poly.entity_id
_entity_poly.type
_entity_poly.pdbx_seq_one_letter_code
_entity_poly.pdbx_strand_id
1 'polypeptide(L)' 'MSFAEVVEAADELSLEEQEMLIDVLHRRVIEARRREIARDIREAQQEYRKGRCRVVSPADLKKEIMSRGENV' A
#
# COMPACT_ATOMS: atom_id res chain seq x y z
N MET A 1 -2.50 9.49 -20.85
CA MET A 1 -1.08 9.15 -20.72
C MET A 1 -0.98 7.69 -20.34
N SER A 2 -0.52 6.86 -21.26
CA SER A 2 -0.25 5.44 -21.04
C SER A 2 1.09 5.27 -20.33
N PHE A 3 1.33 4.08 -19.77
CA PHE A 3 2.65 3.77 -19.20
C PHE A 3 3.76 3.88 -20.24
N ALA A 4 3.51 3.43 -21.48
CA ALA A 4 4.48 3.53 -22.56
C ALA A 4 4.87 4.98 -22.86
N GLU A 5 3.89 5.88 -22.95
CA GLU A 5 4.13 7.32 -23.17
C GLU A 5 4.97 7.96 -22.05
N VAL A 6 4.86 7.46 -20.80
CA VAL A 6 5.69 7.95 -19.67
C VAL A 6 7.13 7.47 -19.80
N VAL A 7 7.33 6.22 -20.23
CA VAL A 7 8.68 5.66 -20.44
C VAL A 7 9.38 6.39 -21.57
N GLU A 8 8.69 6.58 -22.70
CA GLU A 8 9.22 7.34 -23.83
C GLU A 8 9.63 8.77 -23.42
N ALA A 9 8.79 9.45 -22.64
CA ALA A 9 9.13 10.78 -22.13
C ALA A 9 10.30 10.78 -21.13
N ALA A 10 10.49 9.70 -20.37
CA ALA A 10 11.64 9.55 -19.48
C ALA A 10 12.94 9.31 -20.26
N ASP A 11 12.88 8.62 -21.40
CA ASP A 11 14.02 8.37 -22.27
C ASP A 11 14.55 9.65 -22.93
N GLU A 12 13.72 10.68 -23.08
CA GLU A 12 14.12 12.01 -23.59
C GLU A 12 14.95 12.84 -22.60
N LEU A 13 14.96 12.46 -21.31
CA LEU A 13 15.74 13.13 -20.27
C LEU A 13 17.23 12.77 -20.37
N SER A 14 18.10 13.70 -19.97
CA SER A 14 19.51 13.37 -19.75
C SER A 14 19.66 12.32 -18.64
N LEU A 15 20.81 11.62 -18.60
CA LEU A 15 21.07 10.60 -17.58
C LEU A 15 20.91 11.16 -16.14
N GLU A 16 21.42 12.36 -15.89
CA GLU A 16 21.29 13.01 -14.58
C GLU A 16 19.82 13.33 -14.23
N GLU A 17 19.03 13.77 -15.21
CA GLU A 17 17.60 13.99 -15.02
C GLU A 17 16.80 12.70 -14.82
N GLN A 18 17.19 11.61 -15.49
CA GLN A 18 16.60 10.28 -15.25
C GLN A 18 16.88 9.81 -13.82
N GLU A 19 18.12 9.97 -13.33
CA GLU A 19 18.49 9.65 -11.95
C GLU A 19 17.68 10.49 -10.94
N MET A 20 17.55 11.80 -11.18
CA MET A 20 16.70 12.66 -10.36
C MET A 20 15.22 12.23 -10.39
N LEU A 21 14.71 11.84 -11.56
CA LEU A 21 13.32 11.38 -11.71
C LEU A 21 13.08 10.12 -10.87
N ILE A 22 14.00 9.15 -10.93
CA ILE A 22 13.96 7.92 -10.12
C ILE A 22 13.89 8.27 -8.63
N ASP A 23 14.76 9.16 -8.15
CA ASP A 23 14.81 9.57 -6.75
C ASP A 23 13.53 10.26 -6.28
N VAL A 24 12.95 11.12 -7.13
CA VAL A 24 11.69 11.80 -6.84
C VAL A 24 10.53 10.81 -6.80
N LEU A 25 10.43 9.92 -7.79
CA LEU A 25 9.36 8.92 -7.86
C LEU A 25 9.44 7.94 -6.70
N HIS A 26 10.64 7.45 -6.36
CA HIS A 26 10.84 6.54 -5.24
C HIS A 26 10.37 7.16 -3.91
N ARG A 27 10.74 8.41 -3.63
CA ARG A 27 10.26 9.15 -2.46
C ARG A 27 8.74 9.29 -2.45
N ARG A 28 8.13 9.63 -3.60
CA ARG A 28 6.66 9.77 -3.71
C ARG A 28 5.93 8.46 -3.46
N VAL A 29 6.45 7.34 -3.94
CA VAL A 29 5.88 6.00 -3.71
C VAL A 29 5.94 5.64 -2.22
N ILE A 30 7.07 5.87 -1.56
CA ILE A 30 7.20 5.64 -0.11
C ILE A 30 6.17 6.47 0.65
N GLU A 31 6.04 7.75 0.33
CA GLU A 31 5.06 8.62 1.00
C GLU A 31 3.62 8.23 0.73
N ALA A 32 3.29 7.74 -0.48
CA ALA A 32 1.98 7.19 -0.79
C ALA A 32 1.67 5.96 0.07
N ARG A 33 2.60 5.01 0.17
CA ARG A 33 2.44 3.82 1.03
C ARG A 33 2.29 4.18 2.50
N ARG A 34 3.06 5.15 3.00
CA ARG A 34 2.92 5.65 4.39
C ARG A 34 1.53 6.22 4.64
N ARG A 35 0.95 6.96 3.68
CA ARG A 35 -0.41 7.49 3.79
C ARG A 35 -1.47 6.39 3.80
N GLU A 36 -1.30 5.34 2.99
CA GLU A 36 -2.18 4.16 2.98
C GLU A 36 -2.15 3.46 4.34
N ILE A 37 -0.96 3.13 4.85
CA ILE A 37 -0.80 2.51 6.18
C ILE A 37 -1.46 3.37 7.27
N ALA A 38 -1.24 4.69 7.24
CA ALA A 38 -1.84 5.58 8.21
C ALA A 38 -3.37 5.62 8.11
N ARG A 39 -3.94 5.52 6.91
CA ARG A 39 -5.40 5.41 6.71
C ARG A 39 -5.91 4.10 7.30
N ASP A 40 -5.28 2.97 6.95
CA ASP A 40 -5.72 1.65 7.39
C ASP A 40 -5.67 1.52 8.93
N ILE A 41 -4.64 2.11 9.57
CA ILE A 41 -4.55 2.21 11.04
C ILE A 41 -5.73 3.03 11.60
N ARG A 42 -6.05 4.18 11.01
CA ARG A 42 -7.16 5.02 11.48
C ARG A 42 -8.49 4.30 11.36
N GLU A 43 -8.73 3.60 10.25
CA GLU A 43 -9.93 2.80 10.04
C GLU A 43 -10.03 1.67 11.07
N ALA A 44 -8.96 0.91 11.27
CA ALA A 44 -8.92 -0.16 12.28
C ALA A 44 -9.19 0.37 13.70
N GLN A 45 -8.59 1.51 14.07
CA GLN A 45 -8.86 2.16 15.37
C GLN A 45 -10.31 2.62 15.49
N GLN A 46 -10.92 3.10 14.42
CA GLN A 46 -12.31 3.53 14.41
C GLN A 46 -13.26 2.33 14.56
N GLU A 47 -13.01 1.23 13.85
CA GLU A 47 -13.77 -0.03 14.00
C GLU A 47 -13.71 -0.56 15.44
N TYR A 48 -12.51 -0.56 16.03
CA TYR A 48 -12.31 -0.99 17.41
C TYR A 48 -13.09 -0.11 18.39
N ARG A 49 -12.99 1.21 18.28
CA ARG A 49 -13.72 2.17 19.15
C ARG A 49 -15.23 2.04 19.03
N LYS A 50 -15.74 1.70 17.84
CA LYS A 50 -17.18 1.50 17.60
C LYS A 50 -17.68 0.12 18.04
N GLY A 51 -16.82 -0.71 18.63
CA GLY A 51 -17.18 -2.06 19.06
C GLY A 51 -17.49 -3.01 17.90
N ARG A 52 -17.03 -2.68 16.69
CA ARG A 52 -17.25 -3.50 15.49
C ARG A 52 -16.24 -4.64 15.36
N CYS A 53 -15.31 -4.75 16.31
CA CYS A 53 -14.42 -5.90 16.45
C CYS A 53 -15.09 -7.00 17.28
N ARG A 54 -15.10 -8.23 16.75
CA ARG A 54 -15.55 -9.41 17.50
C ARG A 54 -14.42 -9.93 18.37
N VAL A 55 -14.67 -10.15 19.66
CA VAL A 55 -13.76 -10.91 20.53
C VAL A 55 -13.80 -12.37 20.07
N VAL A 56 -12.65 -12.90 19.67
CA VAL A 56 -12.50 -14.29 19.23
C VAL A 56 -11.37 -14.95 20.01
N SER A 57 -11.47 -16.26 20.23
CA SER A 57 -10.34 -16.99 20.82
C SER A 57 -9.19 -17.08 19.81
N PRO A 58 -7.93 -17.27 20.27
CA PRO A 58 -6.81 -17.50 19.37
C PRO A 58 -7.01 -18.71 18.41
N ALA A 59 -7.73 -19.75 18.85
CA ALA A 59 -8.06 -20.91 18.02
C ALA A 59 -9.02 -20.55 16.88
N ASP A 60 -10.05 -19.75 17.17
CA ASP A 60 -11.01 -19.28 16.18
C ASP A 60 -10.35 -18.34 15.16
N LEU A 61 -9.49 -17.45 15.64
CA LEU A 61 -8.73 -16.53 14.80
C LEU A 61 -7.80 -17.29 13.84
N LYS A 62 -7.08 -18.31 14.33
CA LYS A 62 -6.23 -19.16 13.50
C LYS A 62 -7.04 -19.86 12.40
N LYS A 63 -8.20 -20.41 12.75
CA LYS A 63 -9.09 -21.07 11.78
C LYS A 63 -9.54 -20.09 10.68
N GLU A 64 -9.90 -18.87 11.05
CA GLU A 64 -10.31 -17.83 10.10
C GLU A 64 -9.17 -17.43 9.15
N ILE A 65 -7.96 -17.17 9.68
CA ILE A 65 -6.79 -16.81 8.86
C ILE A 65 -6.44 -17.91 7.87
N MET A 66 -6.44 -19.17 8.30
CA MET A 66 -6.13 -20.31 7.42
C MET A 66 -7.18 -20.50 6.33
N SER A 67 -8.48 -20.33 6.65
CA SER A 67 -9.57 -20.40 5.66
C SER A 67 -9.58 -19.26 4.63
N ARG A 68 -9.02 -18.08 4.98
CA ARG A 68 -8.87 -16.97 4.04
C ARG A 68 -7.68 -17.15 3.09
N GLY A 69 -6.63 -17.84 3.54
CA GLY A 69 -5.46 -18.17 2.71
C GLY A 69 -5.73 -19.24 1.65
N GLU A 70 -6.81 -20.01 1.77
CA GLU A 70 -7.20 -21.06 0.81
C GLU A 70 -8.04 -20.55 -0.37
N ASN A 71 -8.42 -19.27 -0.39
CA ASN A 71 -9.26 -18.65 -1.43
C ASN A 71 -8.50 -17.62 -2.30
N VAL A 72 -7.16 -17.69 -2.34
CA VAL A 72 -6.29 -16.86 -3.20
C VAL A 72 -5.39 -17.75 -4.06
#